data_AF-A0A367I1B4-F1
#
_entry.id   AF-A0A367I1B4-F1
#
_cell.length_a   1.000
_cell.length_b   1.000
_cell.length_c   1.000
_cell.angle_alpha   90.00
_cell.angle_beta   90.00
_cell.angle_gamma   90.00
#
_symmetry.space_group_name_H-M   'P 1'
#
loop_
_entity.id
_entity.type
_entity.pdbx_description
1 polymer ?
#
loop_
_entity_poly.entity_id
_entity_poly.type
_entity_poly.pdbx_seq_one_letter_code
_entity_poly.pdbx_strand_id
1 'polypeptide(L)'
;MVKPIRQHTRFEKARIIGARALQISMGAPLYVSEEELRENFMDELIQLYGTEDAKARFVLDPLKIAMLEYESHRIPIDVDPHTKDE
;
A
#
# COMPACT_ATOMS: atom_id res chain seq x y z
N MET A 1 1.20 -10.30 -7.32
CA MET A 1 0.01 -10.49 -6.47
C MET A 1 0.15 -11.83 -5.78
N VAL A 2 0.51 -11.82 -4.49
CA VAL A 2 0.66 -13.04 -3.69
C VAL A 2 -0.43 -13.00 -2.64
N LYS A 3 -1.29 -14.02 -2.62
CA LYS A 3 -2.20 -14.21 -1.48
C LYS A 3 -1.37 -14.81 -0.34
N PRO A 4 -1.40 -14.20 0.85
CA PRO A 4 -0.62 -14.72 1.96
C PRO A 4 -1.19 -16.07 2.39
N ILE A 5 -0.30 -16.98 2.75
CA ILE A 5 -0.66 -18.36 3.16
C ILE A 5 -1.52 -18.32 4.44
N ARG A 6 -1.26 -17.33 5.30
CA ARG A 6 -1.99 -17.09 6.55
C ARG A 6 -2.14 -15.59 6.79
N GLN A 7 -3.00 -15.23 7.74
CA GLN A 7 -3.06 -13.84 8.19
C GLN A 7 -1.72 -13.41 8.80
N HIS A 8 -1.22 -12.26 8.35
CA HIS A 8 -0.02 -11.65 8.91
C HIS A 8 -0.25 -11.15 10.34
N THR A 9 0.75 -11.31 11.19
CA THR A 9 0.82 -10.61 12.46
C THR A 9 0.94 -9.10 12.24
N ARG A 10 0.67 -8.30 13.28
CA ARG A 10 0.83 -6.84 13.20
C ARG A 10 2.26 -6.41 12.81
N PHE A 11 3.28 -7.18 13.20
CA PHE A 11 4.68 -6.89 12.89
C PHE A 11 5.03 -7.23 11.45
N GLU A 12 4.55 -8.37 10.96
CA GLU A 12 4.70 -8.78 9.56
C GLU A 12 3.99 -7.79 8.63
N LYS A 13 2.74 -7.42 8.95
CA LYS A 13 1.99 -6.40 8.20
C LYS A 13 2.76 -5.07 8.14
N ALA A 14 3.24 -4.58 9.29
CA ALA A 14 4.01 -3.33 9.33
C ALA A 14 5.30 -3.41 8.50
N ARG A 15 6.02 -4.54 8.57
CA ARG A 15 7.26 -4.75 7.80
C ARG A 15 7.00 -4.82 6.30
N ILE A 16 5.99 -5.56 5.87
CA ILE A 16 5.62 -5.69 4.45
C ILE A 16 5.24 -4.33 3.87
N ILE A 17 4.34 -3.59 4.55
CA ILE A 17 3.91 -2.26 4.10
C ILE A 17 5.08 -1.28 4.09
N GLY A 18 5.90 -1.26 5.15
CA GLY A 18 7.07 -0.37 5.24
C GLY A 18 8.11 -0.64 4.16
N ALA A 19 8.46 -1.92 3.93
CA ALA A 19 9.39 -2.30 2.87
C ALA A 19 8.83 -1.93 1.50
N ARG A 20 7.52 -2.13 1.28
CA ARG A 20 6.87 -1.78 0.02
C ARG A 20 6.82 -0.27 -0.22
N ALA A 21 6.51 0.53 0.79
CA ALA A 21 6.52 1.99 0.71
C ALA A 21 7.93 2.52 0.36
N LEU A 22 8.97 1.90 0.91
CA LEU A 22 10.36 2.23 0.55
C LEU A 22 10.65 1.92 -0.93
N GLN A 23 10.25 0.74 -1.42
CA GLN A 23 10.42 0.37 -2.83
C GLN A 23 9.73 1.38 -3.77
N ILE A 24 8.49 1.76 -3.44
CA ILE A 24 7.73 2.76 -4.22
C ILE A 24 8.45 4.11 -4.23
N SER A 25 8.95 4.55 -3.07
CA SER A 25 9.76 5.78 -2.97
C SER A 25 11.01 5.75 -3.85
N MET A 26 11.55 4.55 -4.12
CA MET A 26 12.71 4.34 -4.99
C MET A 26 12.34 4.14 -6.47
N GLY A 27 11.08 4.32 -6.86
CA GLY A 27 10.62 4.21 -8.24
C GLY A 27 10.23 2.80 -8.68
N ALA A 28 9.98 1.88 -7.74
CA ALA A 28 9.44 0.57 -8.09
C ALA A 28 8.05 0.69 -8.76
N PRO A 29 7.70 -0.21 -9.69
CA PRO A 29 6.41 -0.17 -10.37
C PRO A 29 5.25 -0.36 -9.39
N LEU A 30 4.15 0.35 -9.64
CA LEU A 30 2.91 0.27 -8.86
C LEU A 30 2.00 -0.83 -9.43
N TYR A 31 1.24 -1.48 -8.54
CA TYR A 31 0.24 -2.48 -8.88
C TYR A 31 -1.19 -2.01 -8.60
N VAL A 32 -1.39 -0.71 -8.38
CA VAL A 32 -2.68 -0.04 -8.25
C VAL A 32 -2.76 1.08 -9.27
N SER A 33 -3.95 1.31 -9.81
CA SER A 33 -4.21 2.40 -10.75
C SER A 33 -4.41 3.73 -10.02
N GLU A 34 -4.23 4.83 -10.75
CA GLU A 34 -4.51 6.16 -10.23
C GLU A 34 -5.99 6.34 -9.85
N GLU A 35 -6.89 5.74 -10.61
CA GLU A 35 -8.33 5.80 -10.36
C GLU A 35 -8.69 5.12 -9.04
N GLU A 36 -8.16 3.93 -8.78
CA GLU A 36 -8.33 3.24 -7.49
C GLU A 36 -7.78 4.05 -6.32
N LEU A 37 -6.61 4.69 -6.48
CA LEU A 37 -6.05 5.56 -5.45
C LEU A 37 -6.95 6.76 -5.19
N ARG A 38 -7.50 7.39 -6.23
CA ARG A 38 -8.42 8.52 -6.06
C ARG A 38 -9.69 8.10 -5.33
N GLU A 39 -10.32 6.99 -5.74
CA GLU A 39 -11.53 6.50 -5.11
C GLU A 39 -11.34 6.22 -3.61
N ASN A 40 -10.21 5.60 -3.23
CA ASN A 40 -9.95 5.22 -1.84
C ASN A 40 -9.55 6.41 -0.93
N PHE A 41 -8.97 7.47 -1.50
CA PHE A 41 -8.48 8.61 -0.72
C PHE A 41 -9.23 9.92 -1.01
N MET A 42 -10.34 9.88 -1.74
CA MET A 42 -11.04 11.10 -2.17
C MET A 42 -11.56 11.93 -1.00
N ASP A 43 -12.18 11.28 -0.01
CA ASP A 43 -12.71 11.98 1.17
C ASP A 43 -11.61 12.71 1.93
N GLU A 44 -10.43 12.10 2.04
CA GLU A 44 -9.26 12.70 2.67
C GLU A 44 -8.71 13.87 1.85
N LEU A 45 -8.63 13.73 0.52
CA LEU A 45 -8.21 14.81 -0.37
C LEU A 45 -9.16 16.01 -0.28
N ILE A 46 -10.47 15.77 -0.22
CA ILE A 46 -11.49 16.81 -0.06
C ILE A 46 -11.33 17.51 1.29
N GLN A 47 -11.08 16.77 2.37
CA GLN A 47 -10.89 17.36 3.70
C GLN A 47 -9.62 18.23 3.78
N LEU A 48 -8.54 17.84 3.10
CA LEU A 48 -7.26 18.55 3.16
C LEU A 48 -7.20 19.76 2.22
N TYR A 49 -7.79 19.65 1.03
CA TYR A 49 -7.60 20.63 -0.05
C TYR A 49 -8.90 21.29 -0.52
N GLY A 50 -10.07 20.82 -0.06
CA GLY A 50 -11.36 21.27 -0.56
C GLY A 50 -11.80 20.53 -1.83
N THR A 51 -13.07 20.68 -2.19
CA THR A 51 -13.72 19.91 -3.27
C THR A 51 -13.18 20.21 -4.67
N GLU A 52 -12.74 21.44 -4.91
CA GLU A 52 -12.26 21.86 -6.24
C GLU A 52 -10.83 21.35 -6.50
N ASP A 53 -9.93 21.54 -5.52
CA ASP A 53 -8.52 21.15 -5.67
C ASP A 53 -8.30 19.64 -5.55
N ALA A 54 -9.15 18.91 -4.83
CA ALA A 54 -9.04 17.45 -4.67
C ALA A 54 -9.08 16.69 -6.02
N LYS A 55 -9.87 17.19 -6.99
CA LYS A 55 -9.98 16.55 -8.31
C LYS A 55 -8.71 16.65 -9.14
N ALA A 56 -7.90 17.69 -8.94
CA ALA A 56 -6.69 17.93 -9.73
C ALA A 56 -5.43 17.27 -9.15
N ARG A 57 -5.47 16.76 -7.91
CA ARG A 57 -4.28 16.25 -7.20
C ARG A 57 -4.09 14.74 -7.39
N PHE A 58 -2.83 14.34 -7.51
CA PHE A 58 -2.42 12.92 -7.54
C PHE A 58 -2.14 12.42 -6.14
N VAL A 59 -2.56 11.19 -5.82
CA VAL A 59 -2.15 10.50 -4.59
C VAL A 59 -0.78 9.87 -4.83
N LEU A 60 0.27 10.52 -4.33
CA LEU A 60 1.66 10.07 -4.51
C LEU A 60 2.34 9.63 -3.21
N ASP A 61 1.58 9.47 -2.12
CA ASP A 61 2.14 9.00 -0.85
C ASP A 61 2.50 7.50 -0.95
N PRO A 62 3.80 7.14 -0.86
CA PRO A 62 4.24 5.74 -0.98
C PRO A 62 3.61 4.81 0.06
N LEU A 63 3.31 5.32 1.26
CA LEU A 63 2.69 4.53 2.32
C LEU A 63 1.24 4.21 1.98
N LYS A 64 0.48 5.18 1.48
CA LYS A 64 -0.92 4.97 1.07
C LYS A 64 -1.03 4.01 -0.10
N ILE A 65 -0.13 4.13 -1.07
CA ILE A 65 -0.05 3.22 -2.21
C ILE A 65 0.27 1.81 -1.72
N ALA A 66 1.27 1.65 -0.85
CA ALA A 66 1.61 0.35 -0.26
C ALA A 66 0.46 -0.25 0.56
N MET A 67 -0.29 0.57 1.31
CA MET A 67 -1.46 0.12 2.07
C MET A 67 -2.55 -0.42 1.14
N LEU A 68 -2.89 0.32 0.07
CA LEU A 68 -3.90 -0.13 -0.89
C LEU A 68 -3.47 -1.41 -1.61
N GLU A 69 -2.20 -1.50 -2.00
CA GLU A 69 -1.65 -2.73 -2.59
C GLU A 69 -1.69 -3.91 -1.60
N TYR A 70 -1.46 -3.69 -0.31
CA TYR A 70 -1.53 -4.72 0.71
C TYR A 70 -2.96 -5.25 0.85
N GLU A 71 -3.94 -4.35 1.00
CA GLU A 71 -5.35 -4.70 1.17
C GLU A 71 -5.91 -5.42 -0.07
N SER A 72 -5.44 -5.01 -1.24
CA SER A 72 -5.81 -5.61 -2.52
C SER A 72 -4.99 -6.88 -2.86
N HIS A 73 -4.14 -7.37 -1.95
CA HIS A 73 -3.29 -8.56 -2.13
C HIS A 73 -2.37 -8.48 -3.37
N ARG A 74 -1.90 -7.28 -3.69
CA ARG A 74 -1.09 -7.01 -4.89
C ARG A 74 0.40 -6.95 -4.66
N ILE A 75 0.82 -6.73 -3.43
CA ILE A 75 2.23 -6.68 -3.05
C ILE A 75 2.95 -7.98 -3.49
N PRO A 76 4.08 -7.88 -4.23
CA PRO A 76 4.81 -9.04 -4.75
C PRO A 76 5.90 -9.55 -3.78
N ILE A 77 5.68 -9.41 -2.46
CA ILE A 77 6.59 -9.89 -1.40
C ILE A 77 5.76 -10.44 -0.24
N ASP A 78 6.31 -11.42 0.47
CA ASP A 78 5.69 -12.04 1.65
C ASP A 78 6.77 -12.37 2.70
N VAL A 79 6.37 -12.85 3.87
CA VAL A 79 7.26 -13.27 4.97
C VAL A 79 7.46 -14.77 4.98
N ASP A 80 8.67 -15.20 5.32
CA ASP A 80 8.99 -16.60 5.62
C ASP A 80 9.42 -16.70 7.09
N PRO A 81 8.52 -17.13 8.00
CA PRO A 81 8.81 -17.18 9.42
C PRO A 81 9.72 -18.38 9.74
N HIS A 82 10.81 -18.13 10.48
CA HIS A 82 11.62 -19.21 11.03
C HIS A 82 10.79 -20.05 12.03
N THR A 83 10.62 -21.34 11.77
CA THR A 83 10.12 -22.30 12.76
C THR A 83 11.27 -22.67 13.71
N LYS A 84 10.96 -22.94 14.98
CA LYS A 84 11.96 -23.35 15.98
C LYS A 84 12.36 -24.83 15.85
N ASP A 85 12.51 -25.30 14.62
CA ASP A 85 12.92 -26.67 14.36
C ASP A 85 14.38 -26.69 13.89
N GLU A 86 15.26 -26.16 14.76
CA GLU A 86 16.70 -26.49 14.86
C GLU A 86 17.14 -26.36 16.33
#